data_AF-A0A2K8UIX4-F1
#
_entry.id   AF-A0A2K8UIX4-F1
#
_cell.length_a   1.000
_cell.length_b   1.000
_cell.length_c   1.000
_cell.angle_alpha   90.00
_cell.angle_beta   90.00
_cell.angle_gamma   90.00
#
_symmetry.space_group_name_H-M   'P 1'
#
loop_
_entity.id
_entity.type
_entity.pdbx_description
1 polymer ?
#
loop_
_entity_poly.entity_id
_entity_poly.type
_entity_poly.pdbx_seq_one_letter_code
_entity_poly.pdbx_strand_id
1 'polypeptide(L)'
;MLRGVLLNGLDAPTGPGARKDPTPALLRIKHDATLPNRYRADVKECFVIVGGFGDLGSERALLRSETLTCVRTDGGVIEVSLDAYAVSKDDKVGCAVAW
;
A
#
# COMPACT_ATOMS: atom_id res chain seq x y z
N MET A 1 7.23 -7.87 6.81
CA MET A 1 5.94 -7.71 6.11
C MET A 1 5.15 -6.63 6.81
N LEU A 2 4.71 -5.60 6.09
CA LEU A 2 3.84 -4.55 6.62
C LEU A 2 2.39 -5.03 6.52
N ARG A 3 1.59 -4.78 7.56
CA ARG A 3 0.16 -5.04 7.52
C ARG A 3 -0.59 -3.74 7.75
N GLY A 4 -1.50 -3.43 6.85
CA GLY A 4 -2.34 -2.24 6.93
C GLY A 4 -3.75 -2.49 6.44
N VAL A 5 -4.54 -1.44 6.48
CA VAL A 5 -5.87 -1.38 5.88
C VAL A 5 -5.96 -0.18 4.97
N LEU A 6 -6.62 -0.35 3.83
CA LEU A 6 -7.04 0.76 3.00
C LEU A 6 -8.07 1.59 3.76
N LEU A 7 -7.89 2.90 3.75
CA LEU A 7 -8.80 3.86 4.39
C LEU A 7 -9.88 4.37 3.44
N ASN A 8 -9.59 4.35 2.14
CA ASN A 8 -10.54 4.66 1.09
C ASN A 8 -10.73 3.46 0.16
N GLY A 9 -11.86 3.46 -0.55
CA GLY A 9 -12.06 2.58 -1.71
C GLY A 9 -11.07 2.94 -2.81
N LEU A 10 -10.86 1.99 -3.73
CA LEU A 10 -10.04 2.18 -4.91
C LEU A 10 -10.84 1.74 -6.13
N ASP A 11 -11.11 2.71 -7.01
CA ASP A 11 -11.59 2.43 -8.37
C ASP A 11 -10.37 2.19 -9.25
N ALA A 12 -10.04 0.93 -9.48
CA ALA A 12 -8.81 0.55 -10.17
C ALA A 12 -9.01 0.61 -11.71
N PRO A 13 -8.39 1.56 -12.43
CA PRO A 13 -8.53 1.64 -13.89
C PRO A 13 -7.89 0.42 -14.56
N THR A 14 -8.48 -0.06 -15.66
CA THR A 14 -8.03 -1.26 -16.39
C THR A 14 -7.54 -0.97 -17.81
N GLY A 15 -7.63 0.29 -18.26
CA GLY A 15 -7.24 0.70 -19.60
C GLY A 15 -5.72 0.66 -19.85
N PRO A 16 -5.27 0.80 -21.11
CA PRO A 16 -3.84 0.72 -21.49
C PRO A 16 -2.92 1.72 -20.75
N GLY A 17 -3.47 2.84 -20.27
CA GLY A 17 -2.75 3.88 -19.52
C GLY A 17 -2.74 3.69 -18.00
N ALA A 18 -3.51 2.73 -17.46
CA ALA A 18 -3.73 2.58 -16.03
C ALA A 18 -2.47 2.31 -15.21
N ARG A 19 -1.46 1.66 -15.82
CA ARG A 19 -0.15 1.45 -15.19
C ARG A 19 0.68 2.73 -15.07
N LYS A 20 0.46 3.71 -15.94
CA LYS A 20 1.19 4.98 -15.97
C LYS A 20 0.53 6.02 -15.07
N ASP A 21 -0.80 5.98 -14.97
CA ASP A 21 -1.60 6.87 -14.14
C ASP A 21 -2.54 6.04 -13.25
N PRO A 22 -1.99 5.39 -12.20
CA PRO A 22 -2.77 4.58 -11.29
C PRO A 22 -3.58 5.47 -10.34
N THR A 23 -4.75 5.00 -9.92
CA THR A 23 -5.58 5.77 -8.98
C THR A 23 -4.99 5.69 -7.58
N PRO A 24 -4.80 6.84 -6.88
CA PRO A 24 -4.20 6.85 -5.56
C PRO A 24 -5.18 6.35 -4.49
N ALA A 25 -4.65 5.61 -3.52
CA ALA A 25 -5.34 5.20 -2.31
C ALA A 25 -4.43 5.34 -1.09
N LEU A 26 -5.07 5.48 0.07
CA LEU A 26 -4.41 5.68 1.35
C LEU A 26 -4.50 4.40 2.18
N LEU A 27 -3.34 3.88 2.58
CA LEU A 27 -3.22 2.70 3.42
C LEU A 27 -2.66 3.10 4.79
N ARG A 28 -3.32 2.65 5.86
CA ARG A 28 -2.87 2.86 7.24
C ARG A 28 -2.25 1.58 7.80
N ILE A 29 -1.03 1.69 8.33
CA ILE A 29 -0.31 0.57 8.91
C ILE A 29 -0.86 0.26 10.31
N LYS A 30 -1.22 -1.01 10.56
CA LYS A 30 -1.86 -1.47 11.82
C LYS A 30 -0.87 -1.95 12.88
N HIS A 31 0.30 -2.44 12.47
CA HIS A 31 1.25 -3.11 13.36
C HIS A 31 2.68 -2.71 13.06
N ASP A 32 3.54 -2.83 14.08
CA ASP A 32 4.98 -2.66 14.00
C ASP A 32 5.55 -3.53 12.88
N ALA A 33 6.38 -2.91 12.05
CA ALA A 33 7.02 -3.58 10.95
C ALA A 33 8.18 -4.42 11.47
N THR A 34 8.15 -5.73 11.24
CA THR A 34 9.37 -6.54 11.29
C THR A 34 10.09 -6.38 9.96
N LEU A 35 11.20 -5.62 9.97
CA LEU A 35 12.08 -5.45 8.83
C LEU A 35 13.02 -6.67 8.68
N PRO A 36 13.61 -6.87 7.48
CA PRO A 36 14.73 -7.79 7.30
C PRO A 36 15.80 -7.50 8.36
N ASN A 37 16.38 -8.55 8.96
CA ASN A 37 17.30 -8.48 10.09
C ASN A 37 16.66 -8.31 11.50
N ARG A 38 15.36 -8.61 11.66
CA ARG A 38 14.61 -8.51 12.94
C ARG A 38 14.54 -7.11 13.54
N TYR A 39 14.82 -6.08 12.74
CA TYR A 39 14.66 -4.70 13.17
C TYR A 39 13.17 -4.37 13.30
N ARG A 40 12.75 -3.86 14.45
CA ARG A 40 11.38 -3.35 14.65
C ARG A 40 11.38 -1.86 14.40
N ALA A 41 10.70 -1.44 13.34
CA ALA A 41 10.39 -0.02 13.15
C ALA A 41 8.99 0.23 13.72
N ASP A 42 8.88 1.22 14.61
CA ASP A 42 7.60 1.74 15.09
C ASP A 42 7.01 2.63 13.99
N VAL A 43 6.30 1.98 13.07
CA VAL A 43 5.58 2.63 11.96
C VAL A 43 4.07 2.45 12.12
N LYS A 44 3.61 2.22 13.35
CA LYS A 44 2.20 2.06 13.65
C LYS A 44 1.48 3.40 13.37
N GLU A 45 0.29 3.32 12.78
CA GLU A 45 -0.51 4.49 12.35
C GLU A 45 0.13 5.35 11.25
N CYS A 46 1.27 4.94 10.68
CA CYS A 46 1.79 5.62 9.50
C CYS A 46 0.88 5.39 8.28
N PHE A 47 0.92 6.38 7.39
CA PHE A 47 0.19 6.34 6.14
C PHE A 47 1.11 5.97 4.98
N VAL A 48 0.59 5.19 4.05
CA VAL A 48 1.25 4.85 2.80
C VAL A 48 0.31 5.25 1.68
N ILE A 49 0.80 6.08 0.77
CA ILE A 49 0.13 6.36 -0.49
C ILE A 49 0.46 5.21 -1.42
N VAL A 50 -0.57 4.61 -2.01
CA VAL A 50 -0.44 3.53 -2.98
C VAL A 50 -1.17 3.91 -4.26
N GLY A 51 -0.54 3.70 -5.41
CA GLY A 51 -1.19 3.76 -6.71
C GLY A 51 -1.73 2.39 -7.09
N GLY A 52 -3.03 2.33 -7.44
CA GLY A 52 -3.70 1.10 -7.84
C GLY A 52 -4.17 1.09 -9.30
N PHE A 53 -4.02 -0.06 -9.97
CA PHE A 53 -4.61 -0.31 -11.27
C PHE A 53 -5.14 -1.74 -11.37
N GLY A 54 -6.19 -1.95 -12.16
CA GLY A 54 -6.85 -3.22 -12.33
C GLY A 54 -6.23 -4.06 -13.44
N ASP A 55 -6.13 -5.36 -13.20
CA ASP A 55 -5.85 -6.37 -14.22
C ASP A 55 -7.10 -7.26 -14.40
N LEU A 56 -7.76 -7.09 -15.55
CA LEU A 56 -8.98 -7.82 -15.90
C LEU A 56 -8.73 -9.33 -16.02
N GLY A 57 -7.52 -9.75 -16.43
CA GLY A 57 -7.21 -11.17 -16.61
C GLY A 57 -7.15 -11.95 -15.29
N SER A 58 -6.87 -11.26 -14.18
CA SER A 58 -6.76 -11.86 -12.85
C SER A 58 -7.86 -11.43 -11.88
N GLU A 59 -8.75 -10.51 -12.29
CA GLU A 59 -9.75 -9.86 -11.43
C GLU A 59 -9.13 -9.29 -10.15
N ARG A 60 -7.99 -8.60 -10.30
CA ARG A 60 -7.27 -8.00 -9.18
C ARG A 60 -6.90 -6.55 -9.41
N ALA A 61 -6.89 -5.80 -8.32
CA ALA A 61 -6.27 -4.49 -8.23
C ALA A 61 -4.82 -4.65 -7.76
N LEU A 62 -3.87 -4.32 -8.63
CA LEU A 62 -2.45 -4.29 -8.32
C LEU A 62 -2.13 -2.94 -7.67
N LEU A 63 -1.55 -2.96 -6.47
CA LEU A 63 -1.18 -1.76 -5.73
C LEU A 63 0.33 -1.66 -5.62
N ARG A 64 0.85 -0.47 -5.92
CA ARG A 64 2.26 -0.10 -5.74
C ARG A 64 2.35 1.05 -4.74
N SER A 65 3.23 0.95 -3.75
CA SER A 65 3.47 2.06 -2.85
C SER A 65 4.27 3.16 -3.54
N GLU A 66 3.99 4.39 -3.14
CA GLU A 66 4.70 5.59 -3.58
C GLU A 66 5.51 6.15 -2.41
N THR A 67 4.80 6.61 -1.38
CA THR A 67 5.39 7.32 -0.25
C THR A 67 4.81 6.80 1.06
N LEU A 68 5.70 6.58 2.03
CA LEU A 68 5.37 6.32 3.42
C LEU A 68 5.60 7.59 4.24
N THR A 69 4.57 8.00 4.97
CA THR A 69 4.58 9.18 5.84
C THR A 69 4.25 8.78 7.27
N CYS A 70 5.13 9.17 8.20
CA CYS A 70 4.99 8.94 9.63
C CYS A 70 5.24 10.24 10.40
N VAL A 71 4.49 10.44 11.48
CA VAL A 71 4.82 11.46 12.48
C VAL A 71 5.36 10.75 13.72
N ARG A 72 6.60 11.03 14.06
CA ARG A 72 7.26 10.52 15.26
C ARG A 72 6.70 11.19 16.52
N THR A 73 6.91 10.55 17.67
CA THR A 73 6.48 11.08 18.97
C THR A 73 7.16 12.40 19.38
N ASP A 74 8.33 12.69 18.81
CA ASP A 74 9.06 13.96 18.96
C ASP A 74 8.56 15.07 18.01
N GLY A 75 7.51 14.81 17.23
CA GLY A 75 6.95 15.72 16.23
C GLY A 75 7.70 15.73 14.90
N GLY A 76 8.75 14.92 14.75
CA GLY A 76 9.47 14.78 13.48
C GLY A 76 8.63 14.08 12.41
N VAL A 77 8.62 14.62 11.20
CA VAL A 77 7.96 14.00 10.05
C VAL A 77 8.98 13.17 9.27
N ILE A 78 8.68 11.89 9.08
CA ILE A 78 9.40 11.01 8.17
C ILE A 78 8.56 10.87 6.92
N GLU A 79 9.10 11.27 5.78
CA GLU A 79 8.52 11.03 4.47
C GLU A 79 9.58 10.37 3.59
N VAL A 80 9.32 9.13 3.19
CA VAL A 80 10.26 8.34 2.41
C VAL A 80 9.55 7.62 1.30
N SER A 81 10.17 7.56 0.11
CA SER A 81 9.70 6.69 -0.96
C SER A 81 9.82 5.24 -0.53
N LEU A 82 8.76 4.46 -0.78
CA LEU A 82 8.70 3.05 -0.43
C LEU A 82 8.49 2.26 -1.72
N ASP A 83 9.44 1.39 -2.06
CA ASP A 83 9.26 0.39 -3.11
C ASP A 83 8.66 -0.89 -2.53
N ALA A 84 7.34 -0.99 -2.57
CA ALA A 84 6.59 -2.16 -2.13
C ALA A 84 5.36 -2.39 -3.03
N TYR A 85 4.86 -3.62 -2.95
CA TYR A 85 3.62 -4.06 -3.60
C TYR A 85 2.68 -4.62 -2.55
N ALA A 86 1.38 -4.53 -2.78
CA ALA A 86 0.40 -5.14 -1.90
C ALA A 86 0.17 -6.60 -2.23
N VAL A 87 -0.08 -7.37 -1.17
CA VAL A 87 -0.57 -8.74 -1.23
C VAL A 87 -1.87 -8.86 -0.46
N SER A 88 -2.80 -9.62 -1.01
CA SER A 88 -4.06 -9.95 -0.35
C SER A 88 -3.84 -11.02 0.72
N LYS A 89 -4.87 -11.26 1.55
CA LYS A 89 -4.87 -12.30 2.59
C LYS A 89 -4.69 -13.71 2.02
N ASP A 90 -4.97 -13.91 0.74
CA ASP A 90 -4.75 -15.18 0.03
C ASP A 90 -3.31 -15.34 -0.51
N ASP A 91 -2.36 -14.52 -0.03
CA ASP A 91 -0.93 -14.51 -0.41
C ASP A 91 -0.67 -14.30 -1.91
N LYS A 92 -1.66 -13.73 -2.61
CA LYS A 92 -1.53 -13.37 -4.01
C LYS A 92 -1.27 -11.88 -4.17
N VAL A 93 -0.54 -11.55 -5.22
CA VAL A 93 -0.23 -10.15 -5.58
C VAL A 93 -1.52 -9.41 -5.91
N GLY A 94 -1.64 -8.20 -5.36
CA GLY A 94 -2.81 -7.35 -5.50
C GLY A 94 -3.94 -7.70 -4.53
N CYS A 95 -4.97 -6.87 -4.55
CA CYS A 95 -6.21 -7.09 -3.83
C CYS A 95 -7.23 -7.72 -4.76
N ALA A 96 -7.97 -8.72 -4.29
CA ALA A 96 -9.15 -9.19 -4.99
C ALA A 96 -10.20 -8.06 -5.00
N VAL A 97 -10.73 -7.74 -6.17
CA VAL A 97 -11.88 -6.85 -6.29
C VAL A 97 -13.13 -7.64 -5.91
N ALA A 98 -13.81 -7.23 -4.85
CA ALA A 98 -15.11 -7.77 -4.47
C ALA A 98 -16.18 -6.96 -5.21
N TRP A 99 -16.94 -7.62 -6.08
CA TRP A 99 -18.15 -7.07 -6.69
C TRP A 99 -19.32 -7.13 -5.70
#